data_AF-A0A6J4VNP7-F1
#
_entry.id   AF-A0A6J4VNP7-F1
#
_cell.length_a   1.000
_cell.length_b   1.000
_cell.length_c   1.000
_cell.angle_alpha   90.00
_cell.angle_beta   90.00
_cell.angle_gamma   90.00
#
_symmetry.space_group_name_H-M   'P 1'
#
loop_
_entity.id
_entity.type
_entity.pdbx_description
1 polymer ?
#
loop_
_entity_poly.entity_id
_entity_poly.type
_entity_poly.pdbx_seq_one_letter_code
_entity_poly.pdbx_strand_id
1 'polypeptide(L)'
;MASAEGRGKRDGAKKPGPSRGERRSSKRGGRDDATRGEFVDAMRNLIGERWGTVWKSMPVALAGEDIEGVHDVRVASRRLRAAMDVAVECFPGEWYRPLHRTAKEITGALGEVRDRDVLLEALGAQRATAPDPERPGIDRLMERIERERVEARASMERYLSGLLEGGLPGEVARRFGPAAAPRGEDER
;
A
#
# COMPACT_ATOMS: atom_id res chain seq x y z
N MET A 1 55.81 -22.30 50.74
CA MET A 1 56.90 -21.38 50.41
C MET A 1 57.79 -22.06 49.38
N ALA A 2 57.72 -21.65 48.12
CA ALA A 2 58.53 -22.19 47.04
C ALA A 2 59.57 -21.13 46.63
N SER A 3 60.84 -21.53 46.56
CA SER A 3 61.94 -20.73 46.05
C SER A 3 62.71 -21.54 45.00
N ALA A 4 62.91 -20.87 43.87
CA ALA A 4 64.08 -20.89 42.98
C ALA A 4 64.47 -22.16 42.19
N GLU A 5 64.14 -22.13 40.90
CA GLU A 5 65.03 -22.46 39.77
C GLU A 5 64.94 -21.24 38.81
N GLY A 6 65.93 -20.74 38.06
CA GLY A 6 67.20 -21.27 37.61
C GLY A 6 67.37 -20.92 36.12
N ARG A 7 68.16 -19.87 35.81
CA ARG A 7 68.91 -19.55 34.56
C ARG A 7 68.22 -19.63 33.17
N GLY A 8 68.50 -18.60 32.34
CA GLY A 8 68.61 -18.81 30.88
C GLY A 8 68.49 -17.55 30.00
N LYS A 9 69.62 -16.85 29.75
CA LYS A 9 69.78 -15.94 28.60
C LYS A 9 69.98 -16.78 27.32
N ARG A 10 69.30 -16.44 26.22
CA ARG A 10 69.84 -16.54 24.85
C ARG A 10 69.28 -15.44 23.95
N ASP A 11 70.21 -14.79 23.26
CA ASP A 11 70.02 -13.83 22.18
C ASP A 11 69.41 -14.48 20.91
N GLY A 12 68.77 -13.67 20.07
CA GLY A 12 68.68 -14.00 18.64
C GLY A 12 67.50 -13.43 17.86
N ALA A 13 67.85 -12.57 16.88
CA ALA A 13 67.18 -12.36 15.59
C ALA A 13 65.96 -11.42 15.48
N LYS A 14 66.27 -10.20 15.04
CA LYS A 14 65.41 -9.26 14.30
C LYS A 14 65.26 -9.72 12.85
N LYS A 15 64.03 -9.91 12.34
CA LYS A 15 63.66 -9.81 10.90
C LYS A 15 62.20 -9.37 10.72
N PRO A 16 61.88 -8.71 9.59
CA PRO A 16 60.83 -7.70 9.50
C PRO A 16 59.45 -8.29 9.17
N GLY A 17 58.41 -7.63 9.65
CA GLY A 17 57.03 -7.93 9.25
C GLY A 17 56.77 -7.55 7.79
N PRO A 18 56.07 -8.37 7.00
CA PRO A 18 55.68 -7.99 5.66
C PRO A 18 54.49 -7.02 5.74
N SER A 19 54.73 -5.84 5.16
CA SER A 19 53.71 -4.91 4.70
C SER A 19 53.04 -5.44 3.44
N ARG A 20 51.75 -5.09 3.27
CA ARG A 20 50.93 -5.16 2.05
C ARG A 20 50.59 -6.56 1.52
N GLY A 21 49.35 -6.98 1.85
CA GLY A 21 48.60 -8.00 1.14
C GLY A 21 47.20 -7.49 0.81
N GLU A 22 47.10 -6.83 -0.34
CA GLU A 22 45.98 -6.83 -1.28
C GLU A 22 44.53 -6.71 -0.78
N ARG A 23 43.97 -5.55 -1.15
CA ARG A 23 42.56 -5.27 -1.42
C ARG A 23 41.80 -6.52 -1.89
N ARG A 24 40.99 -7.09 -1.01
CA ARG A 24 39.77 -7.81 -1.40
C ARG A 24 38.60 -6.85 -1.29
N SER A 25 38.34 -6.08 -2.35
CA SER A 25 37.09 -5.34 -2.49
C SER A 25 36.52 -5.53 -3.89
N SER A 26 35.18 -5.51 -3.92
CA SER A 26 34.30 -5.25 -5.07
C SER A 26 34.19 -6.30 -6.18
N LYS A 27 33.52 -7.43 -5.89
CA LYS A 27 32.79 -8.13 -6.97
C LYS A 27 31.44 -8.74 -6.58
N ARG A 28 31.07 -8.80 -5.30
CA ARG A 28 29.71 -9.20 -4.85
C ARG A 28 28.68 -8.06 -4.91
N GLY A 29 29.06 -6.83 -4.54
CA GLY A 29 28.12 -5.71 -4.48
C GLY A 29 27.50 -5.28 -5.82
N GLY A 30 28.15 -5.53 -6.96
CA GLY A 30 27.65 -5.07 -8.27
C GLY A 30 26.48 -5.90 -8.83
N ARG A 31 26.36 -7.17 -8.45
CA ARG A 31 25.21 -8.01 -8.86
C ARG A 31 24.02 -7.75 -7.95
N ASP A 32 24.26 -7.61 -6.64
CA ASP A 32 23.21 -7.33 -5.66
C ASP A 32 22.58 -5.93 -5.86
N ASP A 33 23.37 -4.94 -6.29
CA ASP A 33 22.89 -3.60 -6.62
C ASP A 33 22.08 -3.55 -7.94
N ALA A 34 22.50 -4.32 -8.96
CA ALA A 34 21.74 -4.46 -10.21
C ALA A 34 20.39 -5.14 -9.99
N THR A 35 20.36 -6.24 -9.23
CA THR A 35 19.10 -6.92 -8.86
C THR A 35 18.19 -6.03 -8.02
N ARG A 36 18.76 -5.19 -7.14
CA ARG A 36 17.99 -4.19 -6.41
C ARG A 36 17.39 -3.15 -7.35
N GLY A 37 18.14 -2.66 -8.33
CA GLY A 37 17.66 -1.74 -9.36
C GLY A 37 16.50 -2.32 -10.17
N GLU A 38 16.66 -3.54 -10.69
CA GLU A 38 15.61 -4.26 -11.43
C GLU A 38 14.32 -4.43 -10.61
N PHE A 39 14.46 -4.75 -9.32
CA PHE A 39 13.31 -4.86 -8.41
C PHE A 39 12.61 -3.52 -8.19
N VAL A 40 13.37 -2.43 -7.99
CA VAL A 40 12.81 -1.08 -7.82
C VAL A 40 12.03 -0.65 -9.06
N ASP A 41 12.54 -0.93 -10.26
CA ASP A 41 11.86 -0.61 -11.52
C ASP A 41 10.60 -1.46 -11.72
N ALA A 42 10.67 -2.76 -11.42
CA ALA A 42 9.50 -3.64 -11.45
C ALA A 42 8.41 -3.16 -10.49
N MET A 43 8.77 -2.79 -9.26
CA MET A 43 7.82 -2.25 -8.28
C MET A 43 7.25 -0.89 -8.71
N ARG A 44 8.06 -0.04 -9.34
CA ARG A 44 7.59 1.25 -9.89
C ARG A 44 6.50 1.03 -10.94
N ASN A 45 6.74 0.14 -11.89
CA ASN A 45 5.78 -0.18 -12.96
C ASN A 45 4.51 -0.80 -12.39
N LEU A 46 4.64 -1.79 -11.49
CA LEU A 46 3.51 -2.44 -10.84
C LEU A 46 2.64 -1.42 -10.08
N ILE A 47 3.26 -0.55 -9.27
CA ILE A 47 2.52 0.46 -8.51
C ILE A 47 1.83 1.45 -9.46
N GLY A 48 2.50 1.84 -10.55
CA GLY A 48 1.92 2.69 -11.58
C GLY A 48 0.65 2.09 -12.21
N GLU A 49 0.71 0.84 -12.65
CA GLU A 49 -0.44 0.12 -13.21
C GLU A 49 -1.60 -0.02 -12.19
N ARG A 50 -1.28 -0.26 -10.92
CA ARG A 50 -2.29 -0.38 -9.86
C ARG A 50 -2.97 0.96 -9.58
N TRP A 51 -2.23 2.06 -9.57
CA TRP A 51 -2.83 3.40 -9.52
C TRP A 51 -3.73 3.66 -10.73
N GLY A 52 -3.27 3.35 -11.95
CA GLY A 52 -4.09 3.46 -13.15
C GLY A 52 -5.39 2.65 -13.08
N THR A 53 -5.35 1.47 -12.46
CA THR A 53 -6.54 0.64 -12.23
C THR A 53 -7.51 1.32 -11.26
N VAL A 54 -7.01 1.88 -10.15
CA VAL A 54 -7.84 2.64 -9.18
C VAL A 54 -8.53 3.80 -9.89
N TRP A 55 -7.79 4.61 -10.64
CA TRP A 55 -8.34 5.74 -11.38
C TRP A 55 -9.43 5.33 -12.37
N LYS A 56 -9.20 4.23 -13.11
CA LYS A 56 -10.18 3.71 -14.07
C LYS A 56 -11.49 3.27 -13.40
N SER A 57 -11.41 2.72 -12.19
CA SER A 57 -12.59 2.25 -11.44
C SER A 57 -13.35 3.36 -10.71
N MET A 58 -12.71 4.48 -10.39
CA MET A 58 -13.31 5.54 -9.56
C MET A 58 -14.59 6.17 -10.13
N PRO A 59 -14.69 6.47 -11.44
CA PRO A 59 -15.92 7.04 -12.01
C PRO A 59 -17.16 6.17 -11.78
N VAL A 60 -17.01 4.84 -11.85
CA VAL A 60 -18.12 3.89 -11.62
C VAL A 60 -18.60 3.96 -10.16
N ALA A 61 -17.67 4.01 -9.20
CA ALA A 61 -18.02 4.17 -7.79
C ALA A 61 -18.66 5.53 -7.48
N LEU A 62 -18.28 6.58 -8.20
CA LEU A 62 -18.83 7.94 -8.04
C LEU A 62 -20.22 8.08 -8.65
N ALA A 63 -20.49 7.45 -9.79
CA ALA A 63 -21.84 7.39 -10.35
C ALA A 63 -22.79 6.62 -9.40
N GLY A 64 -22.27 5.53 -8.81
CA GLY A 64 -22.95 4.66 -7.86
C GLY A 64 -24.36 4.23 -8.30
N GLU A 65 -24.47 4.00 -9.60
CA GLU A 65 -25.55 3.30 -10.29
C GLU A 65 -25.47 1.78 -10.04
N ASP A 66 -24.28 1.29 -9.66
CA ASP A 66 -24.00 -0.12 -9.39
C ASP A 66 -23.24 -0.30 -8.05
N ILE A 67 -23.72 -1.24 -7.22
CA ILE A 67 -23.07 -1.67 -5.98
C ILE A 67 -21.68 -2.26 -6.28
N GLU A 68 -21.49 -2.85 -7.47
CA GLU A 68 -20.20 -3.42 -7.89
C GLU A 68 -19.12 -2.33 -8.09
N GLY A 69 -19.50 -1.10 -8.41
CA GLY A 69 -18.56 0.01 -8.59
C GLY A 69 -17.69 0.29 -7.35
N VAL A 70 -18.31 0.33 -6.16
CA VAL A 70 -17.59 0.49 -4.89
C VAL A 70 -16.71 -0.73 -4.61
N HIS A 71 -17.18 -1.94 -4.95
CA HIS A 71 -16.42 -3.17 -4.78
C HIS A 71 -15.12 -3.16 -5.59
N ASP A 72 -15.19 -2.76 -6.86
CA ASP A 72 -14.06 -2.74 -7.78
C ASP A 72 -12.96 -1.78 -7.34
N VAL A 73 -13.31 -0.55 -6.99
CA VAL A 73 -12.32 0.42 -6.45
C VAL A 73 -11.72 -0.12 -5.16
N ARG A 74 -12.51 -0.78 -4.30
CA ARG A 74 -12.02 -1.39 -3.05
C ARG A 74 -11.02 -2.52 -3.34
N VAL A 75 -11.27 -3.36 -4.34
CA VAL A 75 -10.35 -4.42 -4.76
C VAL A 75 -9.06 -3.81 -5.33
N ALA A 76 -9.18 -2.83 -6.22
CA ALA A 76 -8.05 -2.16 -6.84
C ALA A 76 -7.16 -1.46 -5.80
N SER A 77 -7.77 -0.70 -4.88
CA SER A 77 -7.05 0.02 -3.81
C SER A 77 -6.37 -0.90 -2.80
N ARG A 78 -6.99 -2.04 -2.43
CA ARG A 78 -6.33 -3.07 -1.61
C ARG A 78 -5.09 -3.65 -2.30
N ARG A 79 -5.18 -3.95 -3.60
CA ARG A 79 -4.04 -4.49 -4.38
C ARG A 79 -2.92 -3.46 -4.54
N LEU A 80 -3.27 -2.20 -4.77
CA LEU A 80 -2.33 -1.09 -4.77
C LEU A 80 -1.60 -1.00 -3.43
N ARG A 81 -2.34 -0.96 -2.32
CA ARG A 81 -1.75 -0.90 -0.98
C ARG A 81 -0.81 -2.07 -0.72
N ALA A 82 -1.21 -3.30 -1.06
CA ALA A 82 -0.34 -4.47 -0.89
C ALA A 82 0.96 -4.36 -1.69
N ALA A 83 0.90 -3.89 -2.94
CA ALA A 83 2.10 -3.63 -3.73
C ALA A 83 2.96 -2.52 -3.09
N MET A 84 2.32 -1.50 -2.50
CA MET A 84 3.04 -0.42 -1.84
C MET A 84 3.69 -0.84 -0.52
N ASP A 85 3.03 -1.68 0.27
CA ASP A 85 3.58 -2.26 1.50
C ASP A 85 4.87 -3.05 1.21
N VAL A 86 4.94 -3.75 0.08
CA VAL A 86 6.14 -4.49 -0.36
C VAL A 86 7.27 -3.57 -0.80
N ALA A 87 6.97 -2.39 -1.36
CA ALA A 87 7.98 -1.49 -1.91
C ALA A 87 8.44 -0.37 -0.94
N VAL A 88 8.12 -0.46 0.35
CA VAL A 88 8.44 0.60 1.34
C VAL A 88 9.94 0.95 1.36
N GLU A 89 10.83 -0.03 1.16
CA GLU A 89 12.28 0.17 1.18
C GLU A 89 12.87 0.53 -0.21
N CYS A 90 12.05 0.53 -1.26
CA CYS A 90 12.47 0.83 -2.63
C CYS A 90 12.56 2.34 -2.90
N PHE A 91 11.83 3.16 -2.13
CA PHE A 91 11.60 4.55 -2.46
C PHE A 91 11.86 5.48 -1.26
N PRO A 92 12.31 6.73 -1.48
CA PRO A 92 12.44 7.71 -0.41
C PRO A 92 11.12 7.96 0.32
N GLY A 93 11.13 7.77 1.63
CA GLY A 93 9.94 7.84 2.47
C GLY A 93 9.24 9.21 2.49
N GLU A 94 9.97 10.30 2.22
CA GLU A 94 9.43 11.67 2.22
C GLU A 94 8.27 11.84 1.26
N TRP A 95 8.37 11.28 0.05
CA TRP A 95 7.31 11.35 -0.95
C TRP A 95 6.50 10.06 -1.03
N TYR A 96 7.07 8.92 -0.66
CA TYR A 96 6.40 7.63 -0.76
C TYR A 96 5.33 7.45 0.32
N ARG A 97 5.61 7.84 1.57
CA ARG A 97 4.69 7.66 2.70
C ARG A 97 3.37 8.45 2.52
N PRO A 98 3.37 9.70 2.03
CA PRO A 98 2.13 10.41 1.70
C PRO A 98 1.26 9.64 0.69
N LEU A 99 1.84 9.17 -0.42
CA LEU A 99 1.09 8.43 -1.45
C LEU A 99 0.55 7.10 -0.90
N HIS A 100 1.36 6.40 -0.09
CA HIS A 100 0.93 5.17 0.56
C HIS A 100 -0.23 5.41 1.53
N ARG A 101 -0.17 6.50 2.31
CA ARG A 101 -1.26 6.91 3.20
C ARG A 101 -2.54 7.18 2.42
N THR A 102 -2.45 7.87 1.29
CA THR A 102 -3.61 8.10 0.42
C THR A 102 -4.21 6.80 -0.11
N ALA A 103 -3.40 5.82 -0.55
CA ALA A 103 -3.92 4.51 -0.95
C ALA A 103 -4.68 3.79 0.19
N LYS A 104 -4.19 3.94 1.43
CA LYS A 104 -4.86 3.43 2.64
C LYS A 104 -6.18 4.17 2.91
N GLU A 105 -6.19 5.49 2.81
CA GLU A 105 -7.38 6.33 3.02
C GLU A 105 -8.47 6.04 1.99
N ILE A 106 -8.11 5.87 0.70
CA ILE A 106 -9.03 5.41 -0.36
C ILE A 106 -9.70 4.10 0.06
N THR A 107 -8.90 3.11 0.46
CA THR A 107 -9.40 1.80 0.90
C THR A 107 -10.35 1.92 2.11
N GLY A 108 -10.03 2.81 3.04
CA GLY A 108 -10.83 3.07 4.24
C GLY A 108 -12.18 3.70 3.91
N ALA A 109 -12.20 4.77 3.10
CA ALA A 109 -13.42 5.44 2.68
C ALA A 109 -14.41 4.49 1.98
N LEU A 110 -13.90 3.63 1.08
CA LEU A 110 -14.69 2.59 0.41
C LEU A 110 -15.15 1.49 1.39
N GLY A 111 -14.37 1.21 2.43
CA GLY A 111 -14.69 0.25 3.47
C GLY A 111 -15.92 0.67 4.27
N GLU A 112 -16.01 1.94 4.68
CA GLU A 112 -17.14 2.44 5.45
C GLU A 112 -18.48 2.23 4.72
N VAL A 113 -18.53 2.46 3.41
CA VAL A 113 -19.74 2.22 2.61
C VAL A 113 -20.04 0.72 2.54
N ARG A 114 -19.04 -0.09 2.20
CA ARG A 114 -19.23 -1.53 1.98
C ARG A 114 -19.61 -2.28 3.25
N ASP A 115 -19.08 -1.88 4.41
CA ASP A 115 -19.40 -2.52 5.69
C ASP A 115 -20.89 -2.35 6.03
N ARG A 116 -21.47 -1.21 5.65
CA ARG A 116 -22.90 -0.92 5.81
C ARG A 116 -23.76 -1.65 4.78
N ASP A 117 -23.31 -1.74 3.52
CA ASP A 117 -23.97 -2.60 2.51
C ASP A 117 -24.09 -4.05 3.00
N VAL A 118 -22.99 -4.61 3.50
CA VAL A 118 -22.95 -6.00 4.01
C VAL A 118 -23.85 -6.16 5.24
N LEU A 119 -23.85 -5.19 6.15
CA LEU A 119 -24.72 -5.21 7.32
C LEU A 119 -26.22 -5.16 6.93
N LEU A 120 -26.59 -4.31 5.98
CA LEU A 120 -27.97 -4.21 5.48
C LEU A 120 -28.41 -5.50 4.78
N GLU A 121 -27.54 -6.12 3.99
CA GLU A 121 -27.79 -7.42 3.36
C GLU A 121 -28.06 -8.50 4.43
N ALA A 122 -27.20 -8.58 5.45
CA ALA A 122 -27.35 -9.53 6.55
C ALA A 122 -28.63 -9.29 7.36
N LEU A 123 -28.95 -8.02 7.69
CA LEU A 123 -30.17 -7.66 8.41
C LEU A 123 -31.42 -7.95 7.57
N GLY A 124 -31.39 -7.74 6.26
CA GLY A 124 -32.48 -8.09 5.36
C GLY A 124 -32.76 -9.59 5.35
N ALA A 125 -31.71 -10.42 5.30
CA ALA A 125 -31.84 -11.87 5.40
C ALA A 125 -32.39 -12.31 6.76
N GLN A 126 -31.92 -11.69 7.86
CA GLN A 126 -32.43 -11.97 9.20
C GLN A 126 -33.90 -11.56 9.34
N ARG A 127 -34.27 -10.37 8.83
CA ARG A 127 -35.64 -9.87 8.83
C ARG A 127 -36.61 -10.84 8.13
N ALA A 128 -36.18 -11.44 7.01
CA ALA A 128 -37.02 -12.36 6.24
C ALA A 128 -37.42 -13.63 7.02
N THR A 129 -36.60 -14.03 8.00
CA THR A 129 -36.81 -15.24 8.81
C THR A 129 -37.27 -14.94 10.24
N ALA A 130 -37.28 -13.67 10.65
CA ALA A 130 -37.63 -13.24 12.00
C ALA A 130 -39.14 -13.35 12.30
N PRO A 131 -39.53 -13.68 13.55
CA PRO A 131 -40.90 -13.59 14.05
C PRO A 131 -41.47 -12.17 13.94
N ASP A 132 -42.79 -12.04 13.74
CA ASP A 132 -43.45 -10.73 13.60
C ASP A 132 -43.15 -9.71 14.71
N PRO A 133 -43.05 -10.10 15.99
CA PRO A 133 -42.72 -9.15 17.07
C PRO A 133 -41.32 -8.54 16.96
N GLU A 134 -40.37 -9.21 16.29
CA GLU A 134 -38.97 -8.77 16.19
C GLU A 134 -38.73 -7.86 14.96
N ARG A 135 -39.54 -8.01 13.91
CA ARG A 135 -39.41 -7.28 12.64
C ARG A 135 -39.34 -5.75 12.81
N PRO A 136 -40.19 -5.10 13.63
CA PRO A 136 -40.12 -3.65 13.83
C PRO A 136 -38.78 -3.18 14.43
N GLY A 137 -38.14 -4.01 15.26
CA GLY A 137 -36.83 -3.70 15.82
C GLY A 137 -35.73 -3.76 14.76
N ILE A 138 -35.78 -4.78 13.90
CA ILE A 138 -34.85 -4.95 12.77
C ILE A 138 -35.03 -3.81 11.76
N ASP A 139 -36.27 -3.43 11.46
CA ASP A 139 -36.60 -2.32 10.55
C ASP A 139 -35.98 -1.00 11.01
N ARG A 140 -36.15 -0.65 12.30
CA ARG A 140 -35.53 0.57 12.87
C ARG A 140 -34.00 0.54 12.82
N LEU A 141 -33.39 -0.63 12.99
CA LEU A 141 -31.94 -0.78 12.87
C LEU A 141 -31.50 -0.58 11.42
N MET A 142 -32.18 -1.21 10.45
CA MET A 142 -31.89 -1.03 9.03
C MET A 142 -32.02 0.43 8.60
N GLU A 143 -33.07 1.14 9.04
CA GLU A 143 -33.24 2.58 8.77
C GLU A 143 -32.06 3.42 9.29
N ARG A 144 -31.53 3.09 10.47
CA ARG A 144 -30.34 3.76 11.01
C ARG A 144 -29.11 3.49 10.15
N ILE A 145 -28.86 2.24 9.78
CA ILE A 145 -27.70 1.86 8.97
C ILE A 145 -27.78 2.49 7.57
N GLU A 146 -28.97 2.61 6.98
CA GLU A 146 -29.13 3.28 5.69
C GLU A 146 -28.75 4.76 5.77
N ARG A 147 -29.12 5.47 6.85
CA ARG A 147 -28.68 6.86 7.06
C ARG A 147 -27.16 6.97 7.16
N GLU A 148 -26.54 6.10 7.96
CA GLU A 148 -25.08 6.05 8.09
C GLU A 148 -24.39 5.71 6.75
N ARG A 149 -25.02 4.86 5.93
CA ARG A 149 -24.53 4.49 4.60
C ARG A 149 -24.55 5.67 3.65
N VAL A 150 -25.63 6.45 3.64
CA VAL A 150 -25.74 7.68 2.85
C VAL A 150 -24.66 8.70 3.26
N GLU A 151 -24.44 8.88 4.57
CA GLU A 151 -23.39 9.77 5.08
C GLU A 151 -21.98 9.31 4.71
N ALA A 152 -21.72 8.01 4.83
CA ALA A 152 -20.45 7.39 4.44
C ALA A 152 -20.21 7.55 2.93
N ARG A 153 -21.25 7.33 2.11
CA ARG A 153 -21.18 7.48 0.66
C ARG A 153 -20.89 8.92 0.25
N ALA A 154 -21.60 9.89 0.83
CA ALA A 154 -21.34 11.31 0.54
C ALA A 154 -19.92 11.73 0.95
N SER A 155 -19.40 11.17 2.05
CA SER A 155 -18.01 11.42 2.49
C SER A 155 -16.99 10.78 1.55
N MET A 156 -17.24 9.55 1.12
CA MET A 156 -16.44 8.86 0.11
C MET A 156 -16.42 9.65 -1.20
N GLU A 157 -17.57 10.05 -1.74
CA GLU A 157 -17.69 10.81 -2.98
C GLU A 157 -16.89 12.11 -2.93
N ARG A 158 -17.07 12.93 -1.87
CA ARG A 158 -16.28 14.15 -1.67
C ARG A 158 -14.78 13.89 -1.64
N TYR A 159 -14.36 12.83 -0.95
CA TYR A 159 -12.96 12.46 -0.86
C TYR A 159 -12.40 12.04 -2.22
N LEU A 160 -13.06 11.10 -2.90
CA LEU A 160 -12.60 10.58 -4.19
C LEU A 160 -12.58 11.66 -5.28
N SER A 161 -13.60 12.52 -5.37
CA SER A 161 -13.61 13.64 -6.31
C SER A 161 -12.50 14.65 -6.02
N GLY A 162 -12.27 14.99 -4.74
CA GLY A 162 -11.17 15.87 -4.36
C GLY A 162 -9.78 15.30 -4.69
N LEU A 163 -9.62 13.99 -4.68
CA LEU A 163 -8.38 13.35 -5.13
C LEU A 163 -8.19 13.47 -6.65
N LEU A 164 -9.25 13.28 -7.44
CA LEU A 164 -9.20 13.35 -8.90
C LEU A 164 -8.97 14.78 -9.42
N GLU A 165 -9.60 15.76 -8.79
CA GLU A 165 -9.48 17.19 -9.14
C GLU A 165 -8.17 17.81 -8.61
N GLY A 166 -7.56 17.18 -7.61
CA GLY A 166 -6.32 17.64 -7.00
C GLY A 166 -5.05 17.37 -7.83
N GLY A 167 -3.90 17.71 -7.26
CA GLY A 167 -2.58 17.47 -7.90
C GLY A 167 -2.08 16.02 -7.79
N LEU A 168 -2.81 15.13 -7.12
CA LEU A 168 -2.37 13.76 -6.86
C LEU A 168 -2.18 12.93 -8.14
N PRO A 169 -3.08 12.95 -9.14
CA PRO A 169 -2.89 12.20 -10.38
C PRO A 169 -1.59 12.59 -11.10
N GLY A 170 -1.30 13.88 -11.16
CA GLY A 170 -0.04 14.40 -11.72
C GLY A 170 1.19 14.00 -10.91
N GLU A 171 1.10 14.02 -9.58
CA GLU A 171 2.16 13.54 -8.69
C GLU A 171 2.45 12.05 -8.93
N VAL A 172 1.42 11.23 -8.95
CA VAL A 172 1.51 9.78 -9.15
C VAL A 172 2.10 9.45 -10.53
N ALA A 173 1.64 10.11 -11.59
CA ALA A 173 2.20 9.97 -12.93
C ALA A 173 3.69 10.38 -13.00
N ARG A 174 4.08 11.46 -12.31
CA ARG A 174 5.48 11.89 -12.25
C ARG A 174 6.38 10.87 -11.55
N ARG A 175 5.88 10.17 -10.52
CA ARG A 175 6.69 9.18 -9.77
C ARG A 175 6.68 7.79 -10.40
N PHE A 176 5.54 7.33 -10.88
CA PHE A 176 5.34 5.94 -11.32
C PHE A 176 5.17 5.78 -12.83
N GLY A 177 5.25 6.87 -13.59
CA GLY A 177 5.16 6.87 -15.05
C GLY A 177 3.74 7.03 -15.58
N PRO A 178 3.57 7.06 -16.93
CA PRO A 178 2.32 7.42 -17.59
C PRO A 178 1.20 6.40 -17.35
N ALA A 179 1.52 5.13 -17.08
CA ALA A 179 0.53 4.11 -16.74
C ALA A 179 -0.26 4.43 -15.45
N ALA A 180 0.27 5.34 -14.63
CA ALA A 180 -0.32 5.77 -13.37
C ALA A 180 -1.19 7.03 -13.51
N ALA A 181 -1.27 7.63 -14.70
CA ALA A 181 -2.17 8.74 -14.97
C ALA A 181 -3.62 8.23 -15.13
N PRO A 182 -4.64 9.00 -14.71
CA PRO A 182 -6.00 8.75 -15.12
C PRO A 182 -6.02 8.84 -16.65
N ARG A 183 -6.43 7.76 -17.32
CA ARG A 183 -6.61 7.82 -18.77
C ARG A 183 -7.72 8.82 -19.02
N GLY A 184 -7.38 9.96 -19.61
CA GLY A 184 -8.37 10.90 -20.12
C GLY A 184 -9.28 10.15 -21.10
N GLU A 185 -10.57 10.45 -21.04
CA GLU A 185 -11.49 10.13 -22.12
C GLU A 185 -10.99 10.86 -23.37
N ASP A 186 -10.18 10.19 -24.19
CA ASP A 186 -9.71 10.70 -25.48
C ASP A 186 -10.01 9.72 -26.62
N GLU A 187 -11.07 8.92 -26.47
CA GLU A 187 -11.68 8.15 -27.55
C GLU A 187 -13.21 8.16 -27.41
N ARG A 188 -13.84 9.24 -27.90
CA ARG A 188 -15.19 9.22 -28.46
C ARG A 188 -15.18 9.94 -29.80
#